data_AF-A0A8B8JJ37-F1
#
_entry.id   AF-A0A8B8JJ37-F1
#
_cell.length_a   1.000
_cell.length_b   1.000
_cell.length_c   1.000
_cell.angle_alpha   90.00
_cell.angle_beta   90.00
_cell.angle_gamma   90.00
#
_symmetry.space_group_name_H-M   'P 1'
#
loop_
_entity.id
_entity.type
_entity.pdbx_description
1 polymer ?
#
loop_
_entity_poly.entity_id
_entity_poly.type
_entity_poly.pdbx_seq_one_letter_code
_entity_poly.pdbx_strand_id
1 'polypeptide(L)'
;MKSTERIANLALAGLTLAPLVVKVDSNVNVILTACLTVYVGCYRSVKPTPPSETMSNEHAMRFPIVGSAMLLSLFLLFKFLSKDLVNAVLTGYFFLLGIVALSATLLPSIKRFLPKHWREELIVWHFPYLRSLEIEFTKSQIIAAIPGTFFCVWYALQKHWLANNILGLAFCIQGIEMLSLGSFKTGAILLVGLFFYDIFWVFFTPVMVSVAKSFDAPIKLLFPTADSARPFSMLGLGDIVIPGIFVALALRFDVSRGKQPLYFKSAFLGYTVGLALTIVVMNWFQAAQPALLYIVPAVIGFLAAHCIWNAEVKQLLEFDESKTAKSSQEESDPKSDKKVE
;
A
#
# COMPACT_ATOMS: atom_id res chain seq x y z
N MET A 1 -10.59 -6.51 -16.84
CA MET A 1 -9.89 -6.32 -15.55
C MET A 1 -8.88 -7.44 -15.25
N LYS A 2 -9.29 -8.71 -15.10
CA LYS A 2 -8.39 -9.81 -14.70
C LYS A 2 -7.18 -10.09 -15.63
N SER A 3 -7.28 -9.80 -16.93
CA SER A 3 -6.16 -10.00 -17.88
C SER A 3 -5.06 -8.94 -17.68
N THR A 4 -5.47 -7.68 -17.58
CA THR A 4 -4.57 -6.53 -17.41
C THR A 4 -3.82 -6.59 -16.08
N GLU A 5 -4.50 -7.01 -15.00
CA GLU A 5 -3.88 -7.24 -13.70
C GLU A 5 -2.78 -8.31 -13.76
N ARG A 6 -2.97 -9.39 -14.55
CA ARG A 6 -1.97 -10.45 -14.71
C ARG A 6 -0.73 -9.95 -15.43
N ILE A 7 -0.92 -9.17 -16.50
CA ILE A 7 0.20 -8.58 -17.25
C ILE A 7 0.98 -7.64 -16.32
N ALA A 8 0.30 -6.83 -15.51
CA ALA A 8 0.94 -5.95 -14.54
C ALA A 8 1.71 -6.72 -13.46
N ASN A 9 1.15 -7.81 -12.93
CA ASN A 9 1.84 -8.68 -11.96
C ASN A 9 3.08 -9.36 -12.56
N LEU A 10 2.99 -9.85 -13.81
CA LEU A 10 4.14 -10.44 -14.52
C LEU A 10 5.21 -9.39 -14.82
N ALA A 11 4.81 -8.18 -15.22
CA ALA A 11 5.73 -7.06 -15.43
C ALA A 11 6.44 -6.66 -14.12
N LEU A 12 5.71 -6.60 -13.00
CA LEU A 12 6.27 -6.30 -11.68
C LEU A 12 7.28 -7.36 -11.24
N ALA A 13 6.95 -8.65 -11.43
CA ALA A 13 7.87 -9.75 -11.14
C ALA A 13 9.13 -9.69 -12.02
N GLY A 14 8.97 -9.46 -13.32
CA GLY A 14 10.07 -9.30 -14.27
C GLY A 14 10.99 -8.12 -13.89
N LEU A 15 10.40 -6.97 -13.56
CA LEU A 15 11.14 -5.78 -13.18
C LEU A 15 11.89 -5.93 -11.84
N THR A 16 11.30 -6.66 -10.89
CA THR A 16 11.93 -6.95 -9.59
C THR A 16 13.13 -7.89 -9.75
N LEU A 17 13.08 -8.83 -10.70
CA LEU A 17 14.15 -9.78 -10.98
C LEU A 17 15.20 -9.24 -11.96
N ALA A 18 14.85 -8.26 -12.80
CA ALA A 18 15.74 -7.73 -13.84
C ALA A 18 17.12 -7.27 -13.33
N PRO A 19 17.25 -6.59 -12.16
CA PRO A 19 18.55 -6.18 -11.61
C PRO A 19 19.48 -7.35 -11.24
N LEU A 20 18.99 -8.59 -11.17
CA LEU A 20 19.83 -9.77 -10.95
C LEU A 20 20.59 -10.18 -12.21
N VAL A 21 20.07 -9.84 -13.39
CA VAL A 21 20.57 -10.32 -14.68
C VAL A 21 21.16 -9.18 -15.50
N VAL A 22 20.60 -7.98 -15.41
CA VAL A 22 20.96 -6.82 -16.22
C VAL A 22 21.16 -5.59 -15.33
N LYS A 23 22.10 -4.73 -15.70
CA LYS A 23 22.23 -3.40 -15.08
C LYS A 23 21.05 -2.52 -15.54
N VAL A 24 20.06 -2.38 -14.67
CA VAL A 24 18.90 -1.50 -14.89
C VAL A 24 19.18 -0.15 -14.24
N ASP A 25 18.83 0.93 -14.91
CA ASP A 25 18.86 2.26 -14.31
C ASP A 25 17.97 2.31 -13.06
N SER A 26 18.55 2.72 -11.93
CA SER A 26 17.85 2.68 -10.64
C SER A 26 16.66 3.64 -10.60
N ASN A 27 16.74 4.80 -11.26
CA ASN A 27 15.67 5.79 -11.25
C ASN A 27 14.46 5.30 -12.04
N VAL A 28 14.71 4.72 -13.22
CA VAL A 28 13.66 4.09 -14.04
C VAL A 28 13.03 2.92 -13.29
N ASN A 29 13.85 2.08 -12.64
CA ASN A 29 13.35 0.94 -11.88
C ASN A 29 12.44 1.36 -10.70
N VAL A 30 12.83 2.41 -9.97
CA VAL A 30 12.04 2.98 -8.88
C VAL A 30 10.66 3.43 -9.40
N ILE A 31 10.62 4.24 -10.47
CA ILE A 31 9.37 4.77 -11.02
C ILE A 31 8.47 3.62 -11.51
N LEU A 32 9.02 2.73 -12.32
CA LEU A 32 8.24 1.64 -12.91
C LEU A 32 7.72 0.67 -11.84
N THR A 33 8.56 0.31 -10.86
CA THR A 33 8.16 -0.57 -9.77
C THR A 33 7.04 0.06 -8.97
N ALA A 34 7.21 1.30 -8.51
CA ALA A 34 6.20 2.01 -7.72
C ALA A 34 4.88 2.17 -8.47
N CYS A 35 4.93 2.58 -9.75
CA CYS A 35 3.74 2.73 -10.59
C CYS A 35 3.02 1.40 -10.81
N LEU A 36 3.74 0.31 -11.09
CA LEU A 36 3.15 -1.01 -11.25
C LEU A 36 2.55 -1.54 -9.94
N THR A 37 3.21 -1.29 -8.80
CA THR A 37 2.69 -1.65 -7.48
C THR A 37 1.39 -0.93 -7.17
N VAL A 38 1.33 0.40 -7.37
CA VAL A 38 0.09 1.17 -7.20
C VAL A 38 -0.99 0.65 -8.14
N TYR A 39 -0.65 0.44 -9.42
CA TYR A 39 -1.61 -0.07 -10.40
C TYR A 39 -2.20 -1.42 -9.98
N VAL A 40 -1.36 -2.41 -9.64
CA VAL A 40 -1.83 -3.73 -9.17
C VAL A 40 -2.67 -3.60 -7.90
N GLY A 41 -2.21 -2.81 -6.93
CA GLY A 41 -2.93 -2.55 -5.68
C GLY A 41 -4.32 -1.96 -5.93
N CYS A 42 -4.45 -0.94 -6.78
CA CYS A 42 -5.73 -0.31 -7.10
C CYS A 42 -6.70 -1.31 -7.75
N TYR A 43 -6.26 -2.11 -8.72
CA TYR A 43 -7.16 -3.08 -9.36
C TYR A 43 -7.59 -4.20 -8.42
N ARG A 44 -6.73 -4.61 -7.48
CA ARG A 44 -7.07 -5.60 -6.44
C ARG A 44 -7.98 -5.05 -5.36
N SER A 45 -7.92 -3.76 -5.10
CA SER A 45 -8.74 -3.10 -4.09
C SER A 45 -10.21 -2.97 -4.51
N VAL A 46 -10.53 -3.14 -5.80
CA VAL A 46 -11.90 -3.19 -6.31
C VAL A 46 -12.49 -4.57 -6.05
N LYS A 47 -13.21 -4.71 -4.93
CA LYS A 47 -13.90 -5.94 -4.54
C LYS A 47 -15.42 -5.73 -4.52
N PRO A 48 -16.22 -6.79 -4.73
CA PRO A 48 -17.68 -6.72 -4.65
C PRO A 48 -18.18 -6.46 -3.23
N THR A 49 -17.40 -6.87 -2.22
CA THR A 49 -17.74 -6.70 -0.81
C THR A 49 -17.28 -5.32 -0.31
N PRO A 50 -18.07 -4.65 0.56
CA PRO A 50 -17.64 -3.41 1.19
C PRO A 50 -16.25 -3.53 1.80
N PRO A 51 -15.43 -2.47 1.76
CA PRO A 51 -14.21 -2.44 2.56
C PRO A 51 -14.57 -2.61 4.04
N SER A 52 -13.89 -3.54 4.72
CA SER A 52 -14.16 -3.90 6.12
C SER A 52 -13.90 -2.75 7.09
N GLU A 53 -13.01 -1.83 6.75
CA GLU A 53 -12.70 -0.64 7.53
C GLU A 53 -12.55 0.57 6.61
N THR A 54 -13.34 1.62 6.86
CA THR A 54 -13.20 2.92 6.20
C THR A 54 -12.62 3.92 7.19
N MET A 55 -11.66 4.74 6.74
CA MET A 55 -11.09 5.78 7.60
C MET A 55 -12.09 6.91 7.83
N SER A 56 -12.32 7.25 9.10
CA SER A 56 -13.01 8.48 9.46
C SER A 56 -12.10 9.71 9.31
N ASN A 57 -12.70 10.88 9.10
CA ASN A 57 -12.00 12.17 9.05
C ASN A 57 -11.13 12.41 10.30
N GLU A 58 -11.63 12.03 11.47
CA GLU A 58 -10.89 12.18 12.73
C GLU A 58 -9.64 11.31 12.77
N HIS A 59 -9.73 10.06 12.29
CA HIS A 59 -8.58 9.17 12.20
C HIS A 59 -7.55 9.68 11.19
N ALA A 60 -8.00 10.23 10.06
CA ALA A 60 -7.11 10.83 9.05
C ALA A 60 -6.34 12.04 9.61
N MET A 61 -6.99 12.93 10.36
CA MET A 61 -6.32 14.09 10.99
C MET A 61 -5.28 13.69 12.05
N ARG A 62 -5.54 12.61 12.79
CA ARG A 62 -4.61 12.11 13.82
C ARG A 62 -3.40 11.38 13.22
N PHE A 63 -3.46 10.98 11.94
CA PHE A 63 -2.44 10.15 11.32
C PHE A 63 -1.03 10.78 11.32
N PRO A 64 -0.83 12.06 10.94
CA PRO A 64 0.47 12.72 11.06
C PRO A 64 1.01 12.79 12.50
N ILE A 65 0.12 12.96 13.48
CA ILE A 65 0.48 13.08 14.90
C ILE A 65 0.93 11.72 15.44
N VAL A 66 0.16 10.66 15.15
CA VAL A 66 0.50 9.29 15.52
C VAL A 66 1.81 8.85 14.85
N GLY A 67 1.97 9.16 13.55
CA GLY A 67 3.22 8.91 12.82
C GLY A 67 4.41 9.63 13.47
N SER A 68 4.23 10.89 13.88
CA SER A 68 5.26 11.68 14.56
C SER A 68 5.67 11.07 15.90
N ALA A 69 4.69 10.66 16.71
CA ALA A 69 4.94 10.00 17.98
C ALA A 69 5.65 8.65 17.80
N MET A 70 5.24 7.85 16.80
CA MET A 70 5.88 6.57 16.49
C MET A 70 7.32 6.76 16.03
N LEU A 71 7.57 7.69 15.11
CA LEU A 71 8.89 7.96 14.56
C LEU A 71 9.85 8.50 15.63
N LEU A 72 9.38 9.42 16.49
CA LEU A 72 10.16 9.91 17.63
C LEU A 72 10.44 8.79 18.63
N SER A 73 9.44 7.97 18.96
CA SER A 73 9.62 6.84 19.88
C SER A 73 10.66 5.85 19.36
N LEU A 74 10.61 5.53 18.07
CA LEU A 74 11.58 4.65 17.42
C LEU A 74 12.99 5.25 17.40
N PHE A 75 13.10 6.56 17.20
CA PHE A 75 14.37 7.27 17.32
C PHE A 75 14.96 7.20 18.73
N LEU A 76 14.12 7.40 19.75
CA LEU A 76 14.55 7.26 21.15
C LEU A 76 14.95 5.82 21.46
N LEU A 77 14.23 4.82 20.95
CA LEU A 77 14.61 3.41 21.08
C LEU A 77 15.99 3.14 20.49
N PHE A 78 16.28 3.59 19.27
CA PHE A 78 17.62 3.45 18.68
C PHE A 78 18.71 4.26 19.40
N LYS A 79 18.33 5.33 20.12
CA LYS A 79 19.26 6.15 20.90
C LYS A 79 19.63 5.52 22.23
N PHE A 80 18.69 4.82 22.88
CA PHE A 80 18.85 4.30 24.24
C PHE A 80 19.05 2.77 24.31
N LEU A 81 18.64 2.00 23.30
CA LEU A 81 18.81 0.55 23.24
C LEU A 81 19.83 0.16 22.17
N SER A 82 20.35 -1.08 22.26
CA SER A 82 21.22 -1.63 21.22
C SER A 82 20.46 -1.80 19.90
N LYS A 83 21.09 -1.39 18.80
CA LYS A 83 20.51 -1.47 17.45
C LYS A 83 20.10 -2.90 17.09
N ASP A 84 20.88 -3.88 17.51
CA ASP A 84 20.61 -5.29 17.23
C ASP A 84 19.35 -5.78 17.92
N LEU A 85 19.10 -5.36 19.17
CA LEU A 85 17.88 -5.71 19.88
C LEU A 85 16.65 -5.10 19.21
N VAL A 86 16.72 -3.80 18.88
CA VAL A 86 15.60 -3.11 18.21
C VAL A 86 15.33 -3.74 16.85
N ASN A 87 16.37 -3.96 16.03
CA ASN A 87 16.23 -4.60 14.73
C ASN A 87 15.78 -6.07 14.82
N ALA A 88 16.16 -6.83 15.85
CA ALA A 88 15.67 -8.19 16.07
C ALA A 88 14.17 -8.21 16.37
N VAL A 89 13.70 -7.33 17.27
CA VAL A 89 12.27 -7.19 17.58
C VAL A 89 11.48 -6.78 16.34
N LEU A 90 11.96 -5.79 15.60
CA LEU A 90 11.33 -5.35 14.36
C LEU A 90 11.31 -6.45 13.30
N THR A 91 12.42 -7.19 13.13
CA THR A 91 12.47 -8.32 12.20
C THR A 91 11.43 -9.38 12.57
N GLY A 92 11.25 -9.69 13.86
CA GLY A 92 10.20 -10.59 14.33
C GLY A 92 8.79 -10.08 14.03
N TYR A 93 8.55 -8.77 14.21
CA TYR A 93 7.27 -8.14 13.87
C TYR A 93 6.97 -8.21 12.36
N PHE A 94 7.94 -7.81 11.52
CA PHE A 94 7.80 -7.85 10.06
C PHE A 94 7.79 -9.28 9.50
N PHE A 95 8.35 -10.25 10.21
CA PHE A 95 8.23 -11.66 9.87
C PHE A 95 6.77 -12.14 9.94
N LEU A 96 6.09 -11.85 11.04
CA LEU A 96 4.68 -12.21 11.23
C LEU A 96 3.77 -11.50 10.22
N LEU A 97 3.94 -10.18 10.10
CA LEU A 97 3.20 -9.41 9.09
C LEU A 97 3.51 -9.90 7.68
N GLY A 98 4.76 -10.24 7.40
CA GLY A 98 5.20 -10.72 6.09
C GLY A 98 4.52 -12.02 5.68
N ILE A 99 4.33 -12.96 6.60
CA ILE A 99 3.57 -14.19 6.34
C ILE A 99 2.12 -13.86 5.96
N VAL A 100 1.47 -12.97 6.70
CA VAL A 100 0.09 -12.55 6.42
C VAL A 100 -0.01 -11.83 5.07
N ALA A 101 0.86 -10.86 4.80
CA ALA A 101 0.86 -10.10 3.57
C ALA A 101 1.20 -10.95 2.34
N LEU A 102 2.22 -11.82 2.42
CA LEU A 102 2.57 -12.73 1.33
C LEU A 102 1.47 -13.75 1.06
N SER A 103 0.93 -14.37 2.10
CA SER A 103 -0.15 -15.35 1.95
C SER A 103 -1.39 -14.72 1.32
N ALA A 104 -1.80 -13.53 1.75
CA ALA A 104 -2.89 -12.77 1.14
C ALA A 104 -2.59 -12.38 -0.32
N THR A 105 -1.36 -11.97 -0.62
CA THR A 105 -0.93 -11.61 -1.97
C THR A 105 -0.95 -12.83 -2.91
N LEU A 106 -0.51 -13.99 -2.44
CA LEU A 106 -0.46 -15.27 -3.18
C LEU A 106 -1.83 -15.96 -3.27
N LEU A 107 -2.76 -15.66 -2.38
CA LEU A 107 -4.05 -16.34 -2.26
C LEU A 107 -4.84 -16.42 -3.58
N PRO A 108 -4.98 -15.34 -4.40
CA PRO A 108 -5.70 -15.42 -5.67
C PRO A 108 -5.07 -16.39 -6.68
N SER A 109 -3.73 -16.52 -6.65
CA SER A 109 -2.99 -17.46 -7.51
C SER A 109 -3.18 -18.90 -7.04
N ILE A 110 -3.15 -19.14 -5.74
CA ILE A 110 -3.29 -20.48 -5.13
C ILE A 110 -4.75 -20.98 -5.23
N LYS A 111 -5.74 -20.10 -5.04
CA LYS A 111 -7.18 -20.43 -5.15
C LYS A 111 -7.57 -21.03 -6.51
N ARG A 112 -6.78 -20.79 -7.56
CA ARG A 112 -6.96 -21.36 -8.90
C ARG A 112 -6.69 -22.86 -8.95
N PHE A 113 -5.75 -23.34 -8.14
CA PHE A 113 -5.32 -24.73 -8.11
C PHE A 113 -6.00 -25.54 -6.99
N LEU A 114 -6.67 -24.86 -6.06
CA LEU A 114 -7.37 -25.51 -4.94
C LEU A 114 -8.79 -26.02 -5.32
N PRO A 115 -9.18 -27.23 -4.87
CA PRO A 115 -10.55 -27.73 -4.97
C PRO A 115 -11.57 -26.81 -4.30
N LYS A 116 -12.81 -26.78 -4.81
CA LYS A 116 -13.92 -25.93 -4.29
C LYS A 116 -14.12 -26.04 -2.78
N HIS A 117 -14.07 -27.25 -2.23
CA HIS A 117 -14.29 -27.51 -0.79
C HIS A 117 -13.30 -26.80 0.14
N TRP A 118 -12.07 -26.54 -0.31
CA TRP A 118 -11.04 -25.87 0.51
C TRP A 118 -11.17 -24.34 0.50
N ARG A 119 -12.11 -23.78 -0.27
CA ARG A 119 -12.31 -22.34 -0.42
C ARG A 119 -13.31 -21.74 0.56
N GLU A 120 -14.23 -22.56 1.10
CA GLU A 120 -15.41 -22.10 1.85
C GLU A 120 -15.41 -22.56 3.32
N GLU A 121 -14.47 -23.42 3.72
CA GLU A 121 -14.38 -23.90 5.11
C GLU A 121 -13.62 -22.89 5.98
N LEU A 122 -14.39 -22.09 6.73
CA LEU A 122 -13.92 -21.20 7.78
C LEU A 122 -13.61 -22.02 9.04
N ILE A 123 -12.36 -21.98 9.49
CA ILE A 123 -11.98 -22.52 10.80
C ILE A 123 -11.97 -21.33 11.76
N VAL A 124 -12.94 -21.29 12.66
CA VAL A 124 -13.01 -20.29 13.74
C VAL A 124 -12.25 -20.84 14.94
N TRP A 125 -11.10 -20.25 15.25
CA TRP A 125 -10.28 -20.68 16.37
C TRP A 125 -10.60 -19.83 17.61
N HIS A 126 -11.08 -20.47 18.67
CA HIS A 126 -11.42 -19.81 19.93
C HIS A 126 -10.26 -19.93 20.91
N PHE A 127 -9.65 -18.80 21.29
CA PHE A 127 -8.65 -18.78 22.36
C PHE A 127 -9.33 -18.81 23.73
N PRO A 128 -9.02 -19.77 24.62
CA PRO A 128 -9.70 -19.91 25.91
C PRO A 128 -9.44 -18.77 26.91
N TYR A 129 -8.44 -17.90 26.67
CA TYR A 129 -8.04 -16.84 27.61
C TYR A 129 -8.24 -15.39 27.09
N LEU A 130 -8.42 -15.19 25.78
CA LEU A 130 -8.65 -13.86 25.16
C LEU A 130 -9.98 -13.87 24.40
N ARG A 131 -11.06 -13.66 25.13
CA ARG A 131 -12.46 -13.82 24.68
C ARG A 131 -12.93 -12.82 23.60
N SER A 132 -12.08 -11.89 23.17
CA SER A 132 -12.40 -10.83 22.19
C SER A 132 -11.59 -10.89 20.89
N LEU A 133 -10.76 -11.94 20.70
CA LEU A 133 -10.00 -12.15 19.48
C LEU A 133 -10.55 -13.37 18.74
N GLU A 134 -11.64 -13.17 18.01
CA GLU A 134 -12.11 -14.14 17.03
C GLU A 134 -11.20 -14.06 15.81
N ILE A 135 -10.33 -15.06 15.63
CA ILE A 135 -9.48 -15.13 14.44
C ILE A 135 -10.07 -16.19 13.51
N GLU A 136 -10.68 -15.71 12.43
CA GLU A 136 -11.22 -16.54 11.36
C GLU A 136 -10.11 -16.85 10.36
N PHE A 137 -9.77 -18.14 10.20
CA PHE A 137 -8.83 -18.57 9.17
C PHE A 137 -9.53 -19.49 8.17
N THR A 138 -9.38 -19.20 6.89
CA THR A 138 -9.80 -20.14 5.83
C THR A 138 -8.70 -21.19 5.64
N LYS A 139 -9.05 -22.46 5.39
CA LYS A 139 -8.07 -23.50 5.03
C LYS A 139 -7.14 -23.08 3.88
N SER A 140 -7.66 -22.31 2.92
CA SER A 140 -6.87 -21.73 1.82
C SER A 140 -5.80 -20.72 2.27
N GLN A 141 -6.01 -19.97 3.35
CA GLN A 141 -5.01 -19.05 3.92
C GLN A 141 -3.88 -19.81 4.60
N ILE A 142 -4.18 -20.91 5.29
CA ILE A 142 -3.17 -21.77 5.92
C ILE A 142 -2.23 -22.36 4.85
N ILE A 143 -2.78 -22.87 3.75
CA ILE A 143 -1.97 -23.37 2.63
C ILE A 143 -1.12 -22.25 2.02
N ALA A 144 -1.70 -21.06 1.84
CA ALA A 144 -0.98 -19.91 1.31
C ALA A 144 0.11 -19.38 2.26
N ALA A 145 -0.01 -19.61 3.56
CA ALA A 145 0.97 -19.23 4.56
C ALA A 145 2.22 -20.10 4.54
N ILE A 146 2.14 -21.39 4.18
CA ILE A 146 3.29 -22.30 4.13
C ILE A 146 4.45 -21.73 3.28
N PRO A 147 4.27 -21.40 1.98
CA PRO A 147 5.34 -20.82 1.18
C PRO A 147 5.77 -19.44 1.68
N GLY A 148 4.84 -18.65 2.24
CA GLY A 148 5.15 -17.36 2.87
C GLY A 148 6.10 -17.50 4.07
N THR A 149 5.88 -18.50 4.93
CA THR A 149 6.74 -18.80 6.08
C THR A 149 8.15 -19.19 5.64
N PHE A 150 8.28 -20.08 4.65
CA PHE A 150 9.61 -20.44 4.12
C PHE A 150 10.34 -19.22 3.55
N PHE A 151 9.62 -18.34 2.85
CA PHE A 151 10.18 -17.11 2.31
C PHE A 151 10.63 -16.14 3.41
N CYS A 152 9.82 -15.95 4.45
CA CYS A 152 10.16 -15.10 5.58
C CYS A 152 11.36 -15.66 6.38
N VAL A 153 11.48 -16.98 6.51
CA VAL A 153 12.67 -17.61 7.13
C VAL A 153 13.91 -17.35 6.30
N TRP A 154 13.83 -17.50 4.97
CA TRP A 154 14.93 -17.16 4.08
C TRP A 154 15.34 -15.68 4.21
N TYR A 155 14.36 -14.77 4.29
CA TYR A 155 14.61 -13.35 4.55
C TYR A 155 15.32 -13.12 5.89
N ALA A 156 14.85 -13.74 6.97
CA ALA A 156 15.43 -13.55 8.30
C ALA A 156 16.91 -14.03 8.37
N LEU A 157 17.26 -15.07 7.61
CA LEU A 157 18.63 -15.61 7.56
C LEU A 157 19.56 -14.81 6.64
N GLN A 158 19.11 -14.41 5.47
CA GLN A 158 19.97 -13.82 4.42
C GLN A 158 19.87 -12.29 4.34
N LYS A 159 18.77 -11.70 4.80
CA LYS A 159 18.43 -10.27 4.65
C LYS A 159 18.69 -9.72 3.24
N HIS A 160 18.50 -10.56 2.23
CA HIS A 160 18.82 -10.21 0.86
C HIS A 160 17.89 -9.09 0.36
N TRP A 161 18.43 -8.12 -0.38
CA TRP A 161 17.66 -6.96 -0.88
C TRP A 161 16.44 -7.36 -1.72
N LEU A 162 16.56 -8.46 -2.50
CA LEU A 162 15.45 -9.00 -3.28
C LEU A 162 14.30 -9.49 -2.37
N ALA A 163 14.64 -10.21 -1.30
CA ALA A 163 13.67 -10.71 -0.33
C ALA A 163 12.96 -9.56 0.39
N ASN A 164 13.74 -8.54 0.77
CA ASN A 164 13.24 -7.29 1.32
C ASN A 164 12.24 -6.61 0.38
N ASN A 165 12.58 -6.50 -0.91
CA ASN A 165 11.70 -5.86 -1.90
C ASN A 165 10.43 -6.66 -2.13
N ILE A 166 10.50 -7.99 -2.25
CA ILE A 166 9.31 -8.84 -2.42
C ILE A 166 8.35 -8.68 -1.23
N LEU A 167 8.88 -8.65 0.00
CA LEU A 167 8.08 -8.36 1.21
C LEU A 167 7.50 -6.95 1.18
N GLY A 168 8.31 -5.94 0.85
CA GLY A 168 7.86 -4.55 0.73
C GLY A 168 6.75 -4.38 -0.30
N LEU A 169 6.87 -5.00 -1.48
CA LEU A 169 5.85 -5.01 -2.52
C LEU A 169 4.56 -5.68 -2.07
N ALA A 170 4.67 -6.81 -1.35
CA ALA A 170 3.50 -7.48 -0.77
C ALA A 170 2.80 -6.58 0.27
N PHE A 171 3.55 -5.89 1.13
CA PHE A 171 2.98 -4.91 2.06
C PHE A 171 2.31 -3.75 1.33
N CYS A 172 2.89 -3.24 0.25
CA CYS A 172 2.29 -2.17 -0.53
C CYS A 172 0.98 -2.61 -1.19
N ILE A 173 0.98 -3.76 -1.87
CA ILE A 173 -0.22 -4.29 -2.53
C ILE A 173 -1.31 -4.55 -1.48
N GLN A 174 -0.99 -5.20 -0.37
CA GLN A 174 -1.95 -5.50 0.67
C GLN A 174 -2.46 -4.23 1.37
N GLY A 175 -1.58 -3.24 1.59
CA GLY A 175 -1.96 -1.95 2.16
C GLY A 175 -2.97 -1.21 1.28
N ILE A 176 -2.72 -1.14 -0.04
CA ILE A 176 -3.65 -0.51 -1.00
C ILE A 176 -4.93 -1.33 -1.17
N GLU A 177 -4.84 -2.66 -1.08
CA GLU A 177 -5.99 -3.56 -1.23
C GLU A 177 -6.97 -3.49 -0.04
N MET A 178 -6.44 -3.39 1.19
CA MET A 178 -7.24 -3.42 2.42
C MET A 178 -7.72 -2.05 2.89
N LEU A 179 -6.87 -1.02 2.80
CA LEU A 179 -7.20 0.29 3.36
C LEU A 179 -8.16 1.04 2.45
N SER A 180 -9.18 1.63 3.06
CA SER A 180 -10.21 2.41 2.39
C SER A 180 -10.36 3.78 3.04
N LEU A 181 -10.35 4.83 2.23
CA LEU A 181 -10.45 6.20 2.74
C LEU A 181 -11.90 6.62 3.03
N GLY A 182 -12.89 5.89 2.51
CA GLY A 182 -14.31 6.21 2.66
C GLY A 182 -14.75 7.33 1.73
N SER A 183 -14.07 8.48 1.76
CA SER A 183 -14.41 9.66 0.94
C SER A 183 -13.17 10.41 0.43
N PHE A 184 -13.34 11.17 -0.64
CA PHE A 184 -12.26 12.02 -1.17
C PHE A 184 -11.87 13.14 -0.20
N LYS A 185 -12.80 13.57 0.67
CA LYS A 185 -12.52 14.57 1.72
C LYS A 185 -11.56 14.02 2.76
N THR A 186 -11.84 12.83 3.28
CA THR A 186 -10.95 12.11 4.20
C THR A 186 -9.57 11.94 3.58
N GLY A 187 -9.53 11.51 2.31
CA GLY A 187 -8.30 11.34 1.55
C GLY A 187 -7.49 12.62 1.40
N ALA A 188 -8.13 13.73 1.05
CA ALA A 188 -7.47 15.03 0.94
C ALA A 188 -6.92 15.50 2.29
N ILE A 189 -7.67 15.34 3.38
CA ILE A 189 -7.22 15.68 4.73
C ILE A 189 -5.97 14.87 5.11
N LEU A 190 -5.99 13.55 4.87
CA LEU A 190 -4.86 12.68 5.13
C LEU A 190 -3.61 13.10 4.34
N LEU A 191 -3.76 13.31 3.02
CA LEU A 191 -2.66 13.66 2.13
C LEU A 191 -2.06 15.04 2.46
N VAL A 192 -2.89 16.04 2.73
CA VAL A 192 -2.42 17.38 3.14
C VAL A 192 -1.75 17.32 4.52
N GLY A 193 -2.28 16.55 5.46
CA GLY A 193 -1.62 16.34 6.75
C GLY A 193 -0.24 15.69 6.60
N LEU A 194 -0.13 14.68 5.73
CA LEU A 194 1.12 13.98 5.47
C LEU A 194 2.12 14.79 4.62
N PHE A 195 1.63 15.71 3.79
CA PHE A 195 2.47 16.70 3.10
C PHE A 195 3.26 17.54 4.10
N PHE A 196 2.59 18.13 5.10
CA PHE A 196 3.29 18.92 6.11
C PHE A 196 4.17 18.07 7.03
N TYR A 197 3.72 16.87 7.37
CA TYR A 197 4.51 15.90 8.13
C TYR A 197 5.85 15.60 7.48
N ASP A 198 5.85 15.28 6.18
CA ASP A 198 7.05 14.87 5.45
C ASP A 198 8.05 16.03 5.34
N ILE A 199 7.57 17.24 5.04
CA ILE A 199 8.40 18.46 5.04
C ILE A 199 9.05 18.67 6.41
N PHE A 200 8.27 18.61 7.49
CA PHE A 200 8.76 18.81 8.85
C PHE A 200 9.87 17.80 9.20
N TRP A 201 9.60 16.51 9.04
CA TRP A 201 10.51 15.46 9.49
C TRP A 201 11.74 15.28 8.59
N VAL A 202 11.64 15.58 7.29
CA VAL A 202 12.77 15.49 6.36
C VAL A 202 13.68 16.71 6.42
N PHE A 203 13.13 17.94 6.41
CA PHE A 203 13.95 19.15 6.30
C PHE A 203 14.35 19.76 7.64
N PHE A 204 13.47 19.71 8.66
CA PHE A 204 13.70 20.45 9.90
C PHE A 204 14.32 19.60 11.02
N THR A 205 14.36 18.28 10.88
CA THR A 205 14.88 17.38 11.93
C THR A 205 15.82 16.31 11.39
N PRO A 206 16.85 15.87 12.16
CA PRO A 206 17.70 14.75 11.75
C PRO A 206 17.08 13.36 12.02
N VAL A 207 15.87 13.32 12.58
CA VAL A 207 15.28 12.10 13.15
C VAL A 207 14.92 11.09 12.06
N MET A 208 14.29 11.53 10.98
CA MET A 208 13.86 10.64 9.89
C MET A 208 15.06 9.97 9.22
N VAL A 209 16.14 10.72 8.96
CA VAL A 209 17.36 10.17 8.36
C VAL A 209 18.07 9.20 9.32
N SER A 210 18.11 9.52 10.61
CA SER A 210 18.72 8.65 11.63
C SER A 210 17.98 7.31 11.76
N VAL A 211 16.65 7.34 11.78
CA VAL A 211 15.81 6.13 11.82
C VAL A 211 15.99 5.34 10.52
N ALA A 212 15.92 5.99 9.35
CA ALA A 212 16.06 5.33 8.05
C ALA A 212 17.41 4.62 7.85
N LYS A 213 18.48 5.12 8.48
CA LYS A 213 19.82 4.50 8.47
C LYS A 213 20.01 3.41 9.52
N SER A 214 19.32 3.51 10.66
CA SER A 214 19.49 2.56 11.78
C SER A 214 18.56 1.34 11.66
N PHE A 215 17.49 1.48 10.88
CA PHE A 215 16.45 0.49 10.70
C PHE A 215 16.79 -0.48 9.55
N ASP A 216 16.82 -1.77 9.87
CA ASP A 216 17.15 -2.86 8.95
C ASP A 216 16.01 -3.88 8.86
N ALA A 217 14.89 -3.47 8.27
CA ALA A 217 13.71 -4.30 8.03
C ALA A 217 12.95 -3.80 6.77
N PRO A 218 11.94 -4.56 6.27
CA PRO A 218 11.30 -4.31 4.97
C PRO A 218 10.27 -3.17 5.03
N ILE A 219 10.75 -1.96 5.32
CA ILE A 219 9.98 -0.70 5.32
C ILE A 219 10.30 0.20 4.12
N LYS A 220 11.24 -0.23 3.27
CA LYS A 220 11.72 0.50 2.10
C LYS A 220 12.09 -0.48 1.00
N LEU A 221 11.91 -0.07 -0.25
CA LEU A 221 12.42 -0.79 -1.41
C LEU A 221 13.87 -0.35 -1.68
N LEU A 222 14.73 -1.31 -1.99
CA LEU A 222 16.16 -1.14 -2.23
C LEU A 222 16.48 -1.47 -3.69
N PHE A 223 16.97 -0.50 -4.44
CA PHE A 223 17.33 -0.68 -5.85
C PHE A 223 18.85 -0.56 -6.00
N PRO A 224 19.54 -1.62 -6.45
CA PRO A 224 20.99 -1.56 -6.68
C PRO A 224 21.34 -0.45 -7.66
N THR A 225 22.37 0.34 -7.35
CA THR A 225 22.89 1.40 -8.23
C THR A 225 24.27 1.01 -8.78
N ALA A 226 24.72 1.73 -9.81
CA ALA A 226 26.08 1.59 -10.31
C ALA A 226 27.13 2.36 -9.49
N ASP A 227 26.70 3.16 -8.50
CA ASP A 227 27.57 4.01 -7.69
C ASP A 227 28.02 3.29 -6.41
N SER A 228 29.34 3.19 -6.22
CA SER A 228 29.95 2.56 -5.05
C SER A 228 29.68 3.31 -3.75
N ALA A 229 29.46 4.63 -3.81
CA ALA A 229 29.22 5.47 -2.63
C ALA A 229 27.77 5.39 -2.13
N ARG A 230 26.82 5.08 -3.01
CA ARG A 230 25.40 4.94 -2.72
C ARG A 230 24.87 3.66 -3.35
N PRO A 231 25.23 2.47 -2.82
CA PRO A 231 24.98 1.19 -3.48
C PRO A 231 23.50 0.88 -3.70
N PHE A 232 22.60 1.55 -2.96
CA PHE A 232 21.16 1.39 -3.11
C PHE A 232 20.45 2.74 -3.17
N SER A 233 19.55 2.88 -4.14
CA SER A 233 18.47 3.88 -4.11
C SER A 233 17.33 3.34 -3.26
N MET A 234 16.73 4.21 -2.45
CA MET A 234 15.71 3.83 -1.47
C MET A 234 14.40 4.54 -1.76
N LEU A 235 13.29 3.80 -1.73
CA LEU A 235 11.94 4.36 -1.79
C LEU A 235 11.14 3.88 -0.58
N GLY A 236 10.51 4.80 0.15
CA GLY A 236 9.67 4.48 1.31
C GLY A 236 8.37 3.80 0.87
N LEU A 237 7.93 2.76 1.61
CA LEU A 237 6.64 2.12 1.30
C LEU A 237 5.47 3.08 1.52
N GLY A 238 5.59 4.03 2.45
CA GLY A 238 4.59 5.07 2.69
C GLY A 238 4.31 5.94 1.45
N ASP A 239 5.35 6.24 0.66
CA ASP A 239 5.25 7.06 -0.56
C ASP A 239 4.54 6.33 -1.70
N ILE A 240 4.41 5.00 -1.60
CA ILE A 240 3.64 4.16 -2.53
C ILE A 240 2.22 3.97 -2.01
N VAL A 241 2.09 3.54 -0.75
CA VAL A 241 0.80 3.14 -0.16
C VAL A 241 -0.12 4.34 0.03
N ILE A 242 0.36 5.44 0.64
CA ILE A 242 -0.49 6.57 1.02
C ILE A 242 -1.09 7.28 -0.21
N PRO A 243 -0.31 7.62 -1.26
CA PRO A 243 -0.92 8.13 -2.48
C PRO A 243 -1.71 7.04 -3.22
N GLY A 244 -1.24 5.78 -3.15
CA GLY A 244 -1.89 4.64 -3.81
C GLY A 244 -3.30 4.36 -3.32
N ILE A 245 -3.60 4.50 -2.02
CA ILE A 245 -4.97 4.37 -1.47
C ILE A 245 -5.91 5.47 -1.99
N PHE A 246 -5.39 6.67 -2.25
CA PHE A 246 -6.17 7.76 -2.85
C PHE A 246 -6.42 7.53 -4.34
N VAL A 247 -5.42 7.02 -5.07
CA VAL A 247 -5.59 6.60 -6.47
C VAL A 247 -6.56 5.41 -6.58
N ALA A 248 -6.54 4.48 -5.61
CA ALA A 248 -7.49 3.39 -5.51
C ALA A 248 -8.93 3.87 -5.30
N LEU A 249 -9.12 4.89 -4.44
CA LEU A 249 -10.42 5.55 -4.25
C LEU A 249 -10.95 6.14 -5.57
N ALA A 250 -10.09 6.77 -6.38
CA ALA A 250 -10.46 7.27 -7.70
C ALA A 250 -10.93 6.15 -8.66
N LEU A 251 -10.27 4.99 -8.63
CA LEU A 251 -10.70 3.84 -9.41
C LEU A 251 -12.05 3.28 -8.94
N ARG A 252 -12.27 3.20 -7.63
CA ARG A 252 -13.55 2.73 -7.08
C ARG A 252 -14.69 3.67 -7.42
N PHE A 253 -14.45 4.98 -7.43
CA PHE A 253 -15.41 5.97 -7.91
C PHE A 253 -15.75 5.80 -9.41
N ASP A 254 -14.76 5.55 -10.26
CA ASP A 254 -15.01 5.28 -11.68
C ASP A 254 -15.84 4.02 -11.89
N VAL A 255 -15.51 2.95 -11.15
CA VAL A 255 -16.22 1.67 -11.20
C VAL A 255 -17.65 1.81 -10.69
N SER A 256 -17.88 2.56 -9.61
CA SER A 256 -19.24 2.77 -9.06
C SER A 256 -20.16 3.51 -10.03
N ARG A 257 -19.59 4.27 -10.96
CA ARG A 257 -20.34 4.99 -12.01
C ARG A 257 -20.55 4.16 -13.28
N GLY A 258 -19.96 2.98 -13.36
CA GLY A 258 -19.95 2.16 -14.58
C GLY A 258 -19.26 2.83 -15.78
N LYS A 259 -18.44 3.87 -15.54
CA LYS A 259 -17.75 4.63 -16.59
C LYS A 259 -16.33 4.11 -16.80
N GLN A 260 -15.71 4.55 -17.90
CA GLN A 260 -14.28 4.32 -18.13
C GLN A 260 -13.45 4.94 -16.99
N PRO A 261 -12.30 4.35 -16.62
CA PRO A 261 -11.50 4.77 -15.46
C PRO A 261 -10.72 6.07 -15.73
N LEU A 262 -11.43 7.17 -15.95
CA LEU A 262 -10.86 8.48 -16.30
C LEU A 262 -10.28 9.19 -15.07
N TYR A 263 -10.97 9.14 -13.92
CA TYR A 263 -10.47 9.74 -12.68
C TYR A 263 -9.27 8.98 -12.15
N PHE A 264 -9.29 7.65 -12.22
CA PHE A 264 -8.13 6.81 -11.96
C PHE A 264 -6.94 7.17 -12.84
N LYS A 265 -7.14 7.29 -14.17
CA LYS A 265 -6.05 7.66 -15.09
C LYS A 265 -5.47 9.03 -14.73
N SER A 266 -6.30 10.00 -14.38
CA SER A 266 -5.84 11.33 -13.98
C SER A 266 -5.03 11.28 -12.67
N ALA A 267 -5.56 10.64 -11.63
CA ALA A 267 -4.85 10.50 -10.35
C ALA A 267 -3.56 9.69 -10.48
N PHE A 268 -3.57 8.61 -11.27
CA PHE A 268 -2.40 7.79 -11.54
C PHE A 268 -1.33 8.56 -12.32
N LEU A 269 -1.73 9.37 -13.30
CA LEU A 269 -0.80 10.26 -14.00
C LEU A 269 -0.18 11.29 -13.04
N GLY A 270 -0.99 11.89 -12.15
CA GLY A 270 -0.50 12.77 -11.10
C GLY A 270 0.52 12.09 -10.19
N TYR A 271 0.28 10.82 -9.81
CA TYR A 271 1.22 10.03 -9.02
C TYR A 271 2.55 9.81 -9.77
N THR A 272 2.50 9.39 -11.03
CA THR A 272 3.70 9.15 -11.85
C THR A 272 4.50 10.44 -12.05
N VAL A 273 3.83 11.56 -12.36
CA VAL A 273 4.48 12.88 -12.52
C VAL A 273 5.12 13.34 -11.22
N GLY A 274 4.40 13.22 -10.10
CA GLY A 274 4.92 13.58 -8.78
C GLY A 274 6.16 12.78 -8.40
N LEU A 275 6.13 11.45 -8.61
CA LEU A 275 7.27 10.58 -8.33
C LEU A 275 8.47 10.88 -9.24
N ALA A 276 8.23 11.11 -10.54
CA ALA A 276 9.29 11.50 -11.48
C ALA A 276 9.92 12.84 -11.07
N LEU A 277 9.10 13.82 -10.68
CA LEU A 277 9.57 15.11 -10.21
C LEU A 277 10.43 14.99 -8.94
N THR A 278 10.02 14.16 -7.96
CA THR A 278 10.83 13.86 -6.76
C THR A 278 12.22 13.38 -7.14
N ILE A 279 12.34 12.46 -8.09
CA ILE A 279 13.63 11.92 -8.54
C ILE A 279 14.45 12.97 -9.27
N VAL A 280 13.84 13.74 -10.17
CA VAL A 280 14.54 14.82 -10.89
C VAL A 280 15.11 15.85 -9.91
N VAL A 281 14.33 16.28 -8.92
CA VAL A 281 14.79 17.22 -7.89
C VAL A 281 15.87 16.58 -7.02
N MET A 282 15.69 15.33 -6.57
CA MET A 282 16.69 14.63 -5.77
C MET A 282 18.04 14.52 -6.50
N ASN A 283 18.02 14.23 -7.81
CA ASN A 283 19.22 14.18 -8.64
C ASN A 283 19.86 15.57 -8.84
N TRP A 284 19.06 16.64 -8.90
CA TRP A 284 19.58 17.99 -9.02
C TRP A 284 20.25 18.49 -7.73
N PHE A 285 19.60 18.30 -6.59
CA PHE A 285 20.07 18.79 -5.29
C PHE A 285 21.01 17.81 -4.56
N GLN A 286 21.14 16.58 -5.04
CA GLN A 286 21.97 15.52 -4.44
C GLN A 286 21.71 15.26 -2.94
N ALA A 287 20.50 15.60 -2.49
CA ALA A 287 20.03 15.51 -1.12
C ALA A 287 18.67 14.80 -1.07
N ALA A 288 18.39 14.11 0.04
CA ALA A 288 17.09 13.46 0.25
C ALA A 288 15.98 14.52 0.25
N GLN A 289 14.92 14.24 -0.50
CA GLN A 289 13.76 15.10 -0.62
C GLN A 289 12.53 14.40 -0.01
N PRO A 290 11.62 15.14 0.65
CA PRO A 290 10.32 14.60 1.04
C PRO A 290 9.54 14.24 -0.23
N ALA A 291 9.20 12.96 -0.40
CA ALA A 291 8.54 12.50 -1.63
C ALA A 291 7.08 13.00 -1.70
N LEU A 292 6.41 13.10 -0.57
CA LEU A 292 5.01 13.55 -0.50
C LEU A 292 4.87 15.04 -0.85
N LEU A 293 5.95 15.82 -0.73
CA LEU A 293 6.00 17.22 -1.18
C LEU A 293 5.62 17.37 -2.67
N TYR A 294 6.01 16.42 -3.52
CA TYR A 294 5.72 16.47 -4.95
C TYR A 294 4.52 15.60 -5.33
N ILE A 295 4.37 14.44 -4.69
CA ILE A 295 3.31 13.48 -5.03
C ILE A 295 1.93 14.03 -4.63
N VAL A 296 1.78 14.60 -3.43
CA VAL A 296 0.48 15.08 -2.93
C VAL A 296 -0.13 16.17 -3.82
N PRO A 297 0.56 17.29 -4.11
CA PRO A 297 -0.01 18.33 -4.97
C PRO A 297 -0.26 17.83 -6.40
N ALA A 298 0.57 16.92 -6.92
CA ALA A 298 0.36 16.36 -8.25
C ALA A 298 -0.90 15.47 -8.30
N VAL A 299 -1.07 14.53 -7.37
CA VAL A 299 -2.23 13.62 -7.36
C VAL A 299 -3.54 14.38 -7.14
N ILE A 300 -3.58 15.28 -6.14
CA ILE A 300 -4.79 16.07 -5.86
C ILE A 300 -5.05 17.07 -7.00
N GLY A 301 -4.00 17.73 -7.50
CA GLY A 301 -4.11 18.74 -8.55
C GLY A 301 -4.62 18.17 -9.88
N PHE A 302 -4.07 17.04 -10.34
CA PHE A 302 -4.54 16.39 -11.57
C PHE A 302 -5.99 15.91 -11.44
N LEU A 303 -6.36 15.33 -10.30
CA LEU A 303 -7.74 14.91 -10.04
C LEU A 303 -8.69 16.11 -10.01
N ALA A 304 -8.31 17.19 -9.32
CA ALA A 304 -9.10 18.41 -9.22
C ALA A 304 -9.26 19.09 -10.60
N ALA A 305 -8.20 19.20 -11.39
CA ALA A 305 -8.24 19.77 -12.74
C ALA A 305 -9.20 18.99 -13.64
N HIS A 306 -9.11 17.65 -13.62
CA HIS A 306 -10.01 16.79 -14.39
C HIS A 306 -11.48 16.91 -13.92
N CYS A 307 -11.69 17.06 -12.61
CA CYS A 307 -13.03 17.22 -12.04
C CYS A 307 -13.67 18.56 -12.40
N ILE A 308 -12.89 19.65 -12.37
CA ILE A 308 -13.30 21.00 -12.78
C ILE A 308 -13.61 21.02 -14.28
N TRP A 309 -12.76 20.41 -15.11
CA TRP A 309 -12.96 20.34 -16.55
C TRP A 309 -14.27 19.66 -16.94
N ASN A 310 -14.66 18.61 -16.21
CA ASN A 310 -15.89 17.86 -16.46
C ASN A 310 -17.11 18.41 -15.70
N ALA A 311 -16.96 19.47 -14.89
CA ALA A 311 -18.01 20.05 -14.04
C ALA A 311 -18.68 19.04 -13.06
N GLU A 312 -17.94 18.02 -12.61
CA GLU A 312 -18.45 16.91 -11.79
C GLU A 312 -18.04 17.02 -10.29
N VAL A 313 -17.67 18.22 -9.85
CA VAL A 313 -17.14 18.50 -8.50
C VAL A 313 -18.07 18.02 -7.38
N LYS A 314 -19.38 18.23 -7.54
CA LYS A 314 -20.36 17.82 -6.53
C LYS A 314 -20.43 16.30 -6.37
N GLN A 315 -20.40 15.55 -7.48
CA GLN A 315 -20.45 14.08 -7.48
C GLN A 315 -19.22 13.49 -6.79
N LEU A 316 -18.04 14.09 -7.00
CA LEU A 316 -16.79 13.63 -6.37
C LEU A 316 -16.76 13.93 -4.87
N LEU A 317 -17.24 15.11 -4.44
CA LEU A 317 -17.27 15.49 -3.03
C LEU A 317 -18.36 14.78 -2.20
N GLU A 318 -19.42 14.31 -2.85
CA GLU A 318 -20.51 13.55 -2.24
C GLU A 318 -20.25 12.04 -2.22
N PHE A 319 -19.22 11.58 -2.94
CA PHE A 319 -18.87 10.16 -2.98
C PHE A 319 -18.44 9.64 -1.60
N ASP A 320 -19.09 8.53 -1.22
CA ASP A 320 -18.87 7.82 0.04
C ASP A 320 -18.98 6.32 -0.22
N GLU A 321 -17.86 5.61 -0.08
CA GLU A 321 -17.75 4.17 -0.30
C GLU A 321 -18.74 3.38 0.57
N SER A 322 -19.05 3.88 1.78
CA SER A 322 -19.96 3.20 2.71
C SER A 322 -21.42 3.23 2.24
N LYS A 323 -21.82 4.28 1.51
CA LYS A 323 -23.18 4.42 0.98
C LYS A 323 -23.39 3.56 -0.26
N THR A 324 -22.40 3.52 -1.15
CA THR A 324 -22.45 2.68 -2.36
C THR A 324 -22.48 1.19 -2.02
N ALA A 325 -21.77 0.77 -0.96
CA ALA A 325 -21.80 -0.63 -0.54
C ALA A 325 -23.17 -1.08 0.01
N LYS A 326 -23.91 -0.20 0.69
CA LYS A 326 -25.26 -0.49 1.19
C LYS A 326 -26.27 -0.65 0.04
N SER A 327 -26.23 0.22 -0.96
CA SER A 327 -27.12 0.12 -2.13
C SER A 327 -26.88 -1.16 -2.94
N SER A 328 -25.63 -1.61 -3.06
CA SER A 328 -25.31 -2.84 -3.79
C SER A 328 -25.70 -4.12 -3.03
N GLN A 329 -25.76 -4.09 -1.69
CA GLN A 329 -26.26 -5.21 -0.89
C GLN A 329 -27.77 -5.35 -1.00
N GLU A 330 -28.52 -4.23 -0.96
CA GLU A 330 -29.98 -4.21 -1.12
C GLU A 330 -30.44 -4.72 -2.51
N GLU A 331 -29.70 -4.40 -3.58
CA GLU A 331 -30.00 -4.94 -4.92
C GLU A 331 -29.65 -6.43 -5.10
N SER A 332 -28.73 -6.96 -4.27
CA SER A 332 -28.26 -8.35 -4.38
C SER A 332 -29.11 -9.38 -3.63
N ASP A 333 -30.14 -8.94 -2.90
CA ASP A 333 -31.01 -9.81 -2.10
C ASP A 333 -32.48 -9.74 -2.58
N PRO A 334 -32.86 -10.43 -3.67
CA PRO A 334 -34.23 -10.39 -4.21
C PRO A 334 -35.20 -11.31 -3.45
N LYS A 335 -35.07 -11.44 -2.12
CA LYS A 335 -35.95 -12.26 -1.28
C LYS A 335 -36.32 -11.58 0.04
N SER A 336 -37.01 -10.44 -0.02
CA SER A 336 -37.82 -9.97 1.11
C SER A 336 -39.21 -9.43 0.75
N ASP A 337 -39.51 -9.14 -0.51
CA ASP A 337 -40.88 -8.80 -0.93
C ASP A 337 -41.59 -9.98 -1.59
N LYS A 338 -42.12 -10.88 -0.76
CA LYS A 338 -43.32 -11.69 -1.06
C LYS A 338 -43.73 -12.49 0.18
N LYS A 339 -44.53 -11.88 1.06
CA LYS A 339 -45.58 -12.50 1.89
C LYS A 339 -46.32 -11.36 2.60
N VAL A 340 -47.65 -11.23 2.64
CA VAL A 340 -48.83 -11.88 2.07
C VAL A 340 -49.96 -10.86 2.30
N GLU A 341 -50.83 -10.68 1.31
CA GLU A 341 -52.16 -10.04 1.43
C GLU A 341 -53.07 -10.75 2.44
#